data_AF-A0A8C5PWQ3-F1
#
_entry.id   AF-A0A8C5PWQ3-F1
#
_cell.length_a   1.000
_cell.length_b   1.000
_cell.length_c   1.000
_cell.angle_alpha   90.00
_cell.angle_beta   90.00
_cell.angle_gamma   90.00
#
_symmetry.space_group_name_H-M   'P 1'
#
loop_
_entity.id
_entity.type
_entity.pdbx_description
1 polymer ?
#
loop_
_entity_poly.entity_id
_entity_poly.type
_entity_poly.pdbx_seq_one_letter_code
_entity_poly.pdbx_strand_id
1 'polypeptide(L)'
;PAITEQQIISPVLCFSYMENLICQWLLRTVTFCLWNVLLFLQSPELNVSDLKTLRAELDIPIPDPEKEKEKEKEKEKKEKDEKKKDDDEEKGPPCGPVACNEKITSLQKKIRSEIQEAKESLNTVSLWLQLQIPQIEDGNNFGVAVQEKVFELMTSLRTKLDASQTAIAKYLSDRGDAVAKAAKSPHVGDFRALVHQLDESQYAELRVTVLEIRNIYVSTAGDINLFVSEQYLPDTKISANIIQMCHVFTIQ
;
A
#
# COMPACT_ATOMS: atom_id res chain seq x y z
N PRO A 1 -43.01 -46.29 18.71
CA PRO A 1 -41.84 -45.64 19.35
C PRO A 1 -40.76 -45.38 18.31
N ALA A 2 -40.68 -44.13 17.87
CA ALA A 2 -39.68 -43.62 16.96
C ALA A 2 -38.32 -43.53 17.65
N ILE A 3 -37.27 -44.07 17.03
CA ILE A 3 -35.91 -43.54 17.10
C ILE A 3 -35.37 -43.67 15.68
N THR A 4 -35.35 -42.55 14.96
CA THR A 4 -34.67 -42.36 13.68
C THR A 4 -33.17 -42.58 13.84
N GLU A 5 -32.58 -43.44 13.02
CA GLU A 5 -31.13 -43.52 12.82
C GLU A 5 -30.62 -42.13 12.43
N GLN A 6 -29.97 -41.43 13.37
CA GLN A 6 -29.08 -40.34 13.01
C GLN A 6 -27.91 -40.97 12.24
N GLN A 7 -27.82 -40.68 10.95
CA GLN A 7 -26.60 -40.91 10.17
C GLN A 7 -25.45 -40.21 10.90
N ILE A 8 -24.62 -41.00 11.60
CA ILE A 8 -23.39 -40.50 12.21
C ILE A 8 -22.48 -40.15 11.03
N ILE A 9 -22.41 -38.86 10.70
CA ILE A 9 -21.43 -38.35 9.75
C ILE A 9 -20.05 -38.68 10.31
N SER A 10 -19.25 -39.45 9.58
CA SER A 10 -17.88 -39.80 9.99
C SER A 10 -17.08 -38.51 10.28
N PRO A 11 -16.25 -38.49 11.34
CA PRO A 11 -15.39 -37.34 11.65
C PRO A 11 -14.55 -36.86 10.45
N VAL A 12 -14.14 -37.79 9.59
CA VAL A 12 -13.40 -37.50 8.35
C VAL A 12 -14.25 -36.72 7.35
N LEU A 13 -15.52 -37.10 7.18
CA LEU A 13 -16.45 -36.40 6.29
C LEU A 13 -16.75 -34.99 6.81
N CYS A 14 -16.92 -34.85 8.13
CA CYS A 14 -17.12 -33.56 8.79
C CYS A 14 -15.92 -32.62 8.60
N PHE A 15 -14.70 -33.15 8.74
CA PHE A 15 -13.46 -32.40 8.55
C PHE A 15 -13.32 -31.91 7.10
N SER A 16 -13.47 -32.81 6.12
CA SER A 16 -13.40 -32.43 4.69
C SER A 16 -14.46 -31.39 4.28
N TYR A 17 -15.65 -31.44 4.87
CA TYR A 17 -16.70 -30.45 4.65
C TYR A 17 -16.32 -29.09 5.24
N MET A 18 -15.75 -29.06 6.45
CA MET A 18 -15.27 -27.82 7.07
C MET A 18 -14.14 -27.17 6.27
N GLU A 19 -13.17 -27.96 5.79
CA GLU A 19 -12.07 -27.44 4.96
C GLU A 19 -12.60 -26.81 3.67
N ASN A 20 -13.57 -27.45 3.01
CA ASN A 20 -14.20 -26.90 1.81
C ASN A 20 -14.91 -25.57 2.10
N LEU A 21 -15.63 -25.47 3.23
CA LEU A 21 -16.28 -24.22 3.66
C LEU A 21 -15.26 -23.12 3.94
N ILE A 22 -14.14 -23.44 4.60
CA ILE A 22 -13.05 -22.50 4.88
C ILE A 22 -12.44 -22.00 3.57
N CYS A 23 -12.16 -22.88 2.61
CA CYS A 23 -11.61 -22.51 1.30
C CYS A 23 -12.55 -21.58 0.53
N GLN A 24 -13.85 -21.92 0.47
CA GLN A 24 -14.85 -21.07 -0.18
C GLN A 24 -14.97 -19.71 0.50
N TRP A 25 -14.91 -19.67 1.83
CA TRP A 25 -14.95 -18.44 2.60
C TRP A 25 -13.71 -17.57 2.37
N LEU A 26 -12.51 -18.16 2.35
CA LEU A 26 -11.26 -17.46 2.03
C LEU A 26 -11.29 -16.85 0.63
N LEU A 27 -11.67 -17.65 -0.37
CA LEU A 27 -11.74 -17.19 -1.75
C LEU A 27 -12.77 -16.06 -1.91
N ARG A 28 -13.96 -16.18 -1.29
CA ARG A 28 -14.97 -15.11 -1.29
C ARG A 28 -14.47 -13.84 -0.62
N THR A 29 -13.76 -13.97 0.50
CA THR A 29 -13.19 -12.82 1.22
C THR A 29 -12.15 -12.10 0.36
N VAL A 30 -11.17 -12.85 -0.18
CA VAL A 30 -10.11 -12.28 -1.05
C VAL A 30 -10.69 -11.63 -2.32
N THR A 31 -11.68 -12.28 -2.96
CA THR A 31 -12.32 -11.73 -4.17
C THR A 31 -13.17 -10.50 -3.87
N PHE A 32 -13.81 -10.43 -2.69
CA PHE A 32 -14.51 -9.23 -2.24
C PHE A 32 -13.54 -8.06 -2.00
N CYS A 33 -12.41 -8.30 -1.34
CA CYS A 33 -11.38 -7.28 -1.16
C CYS A 33 -10.79 -6.81 -2.52
N LEU A 34 -10.53 -7.75 -3.45
CA LEU A 34 -10.12 -7.42 -4.82
C LEU A 34 -11.13 -6.50 -5.51
N TRP A 35 -12.43 -6.81 -5.39
CA TRP A 35 -13.49 -5.98 -5.96
C TRP A 35 -13.46 -4.55 -5.41
N ASN A 36 -13.31 -4.39 -4.10
CA ASN A 36 -13.22 -3.06 -3.48
C ASN A 36 -12.01 -2.26 -4.00
N VAL A 37 -10.86 -2.92 -4.16
CA VAL A 37 -9.66 -2.27 -4.74
C VAL A 37 -9.86 -1.89 -6.19
N LEU A 38 -10.52 -2.74 -7.00
CA LEU A 38 -10.85 -2.42 -8.39
C LEU A 38 -11.79 -1.22 -8.49
N LEU A 39 -12.80 -1.15 -7.62
CA LEU A 39 -13.69 0.00 -7.52
C LEU A 39 -12.92 1.25 -7.10
N PHE A 40 -12.00 1.13 -6.14
CA PHE A 40 -11.16 2.24 -5.72
C PHE A 40 -10.25 2.73 -6.86
N LEU A 41 -9.67 1.83 -7.66
CA LEU A 41 -8.87 2.18 -8.84
C LEU A 41 -9.66 2.98 -9.89
N GLN A 42 -10.98 2.88 -9.92
CA GLN A 42 -11.85 3.68 -10.81
C GLN A 42 -12.22 5.05 -10.22
N SER A 43 -11.86 5.32 -8.97
CA SER A 43 -12.16 6.59 -8.29
C SER A 43 -11.45 7.77 -8.99
N PRO A 44 -12.07 8.97 -9.00
CA PRO A 44 -11.44 10.15 -9.61
C PRO A 44 -10.12 10.52 -8.92
N GLU A 45 -9.96 10.21 -7.63
CA GLU A 45 -8.72 10.47 -6.91
C GLU A 45 -7.53 9.67 -7.46
N LEU A 46 -7.74 8.47 -8.03
CA LEU A 46 -6.68 7.64 -8.63
C LEU A 46 -6.55 7.80 -10.16
N ASN A 47 -7.37 8.68 -10.75
CA ASN A 47 -7.43 8.93 -12.20
C ASN A 47 -7.26 10.42 -12.54
N VAL A 48 -6.30 11.09 -11.91
CA VAL A 48 -5.97 12.49 -12.16
C VAL A 48 -5.20 12.61 -13.48
N SER A 49 -5.78 13.28 -14.47
CA SER A 49 -5.18 13.44 -15.81
C SER A 49 -4.09 14.51 -15.85
N ASP A 50 -4.29 15.63 -15.13
CA ASP A 50 -3.31 16.71 -15.03
C ASP A 50 -2.70 16.76 -13.63
N LEU A 51 -1.45 16.32 -13.51
CA LEU A 51 -0.72 16.28 -12.24
C LEU A 51 -0.48 17.68 -11.65
N LYS A 52 -0.54 18.75 -12.46
CA LYS A 52 -0.41 20.13 -11.94
C LYS A 52 -1.53 20.47 -10.97
N THR A 53 -2.69 19.85 -11.12
CA THR A 53 -3.83 20.03 -10.21
C THR A 53 -3.56 19.49 -8.80
N LEU A 54 -2.53 18.65 -8.63
CA LEU A 54 -2.12 18.12 -7.34
C LEU A 54 -1.24 19.09 -6.56
N ARG A 55 -0.68 20.12 -7.19
CA ARG A 55 0.25 21.05 -6.54
C ARG A 55 -0.48 21.83 -5.45
N ALA A 56 -0.03 21.67 -4.21
CA ALA A 56 -0.48 22.51 -3.11
C ALA A 56 0.10 23.93 -3.24
N GLU A 57 -0.60 24.92 -2.73
CA GLU A 57 -0.12 26.30 -2.70
C GLU A 57 1.16 26.42 -1.84
N LEU A 58 2.12 27.20 -2.33
CA LEU A 58 3.41 27.42 -1.67
C LEU A 58 3.69 28.91 -1.54
N ASP A 59 3.11 29.52 -0.49
CA ASP A 59 3.20 30.96 -0.21
C ASP A 59 4.51 31.34 0.52
N ILE A 60 5.62 31.11 -0.18
CA ILE A 60 6.93 31.58 0.26
C ILE A 60 7.22 32.88 -0.49
N PRO A 61 7.63 33.98 0.16
CA PRO A 61 7.95 35.23 -0.53
C PRO A 61 9.10 35.05 -1.55
N ILE A 62 8.91 35.55 -2.78
CA ILE A 62 9.98 35.54 -3.79
C ILE A 62 10.87 36.77 -3.53
N PRO A 63 12.20 36.61 -3.39
CA PRO A 63 13.06 37.74 -3.14
C PRO A 63 13.16 38.65 -4.36
N ASP A 64 13.07 39.94 -4.11
CA ASP A 64 13.24 40.98 -5.13
C ASP A 64 14.72 41.41 -5.12
N PRO A 65 15.47 41.25 -6.22
CA PRO A 65 16.89 41.55 -6.28
C PRO A 65 17.23 42.98 -5.87
N GLU A 66 16.34 43.95 -6.11
CA GLU A 66 16.57 45.35 -5.77
C GLU A 66 16.38 45.58 -4.26
N LYS A 67 15.34 45.00 -3.67
CA LYS A 67 15.06 45.08 -2.24
C LYS A 67 16.05 44.28 -1.40
N GLU A 68 16.59 43.17 -1.92
CA GLU A 68 17.67 42.44 -1.26
C GLU A 68 18.96 43.23 -1.23
N LYS A 69 19.36 43.88 -2.34
CA LYS A 69 20.52 44.77 -2.38
C LYS A 69 20.38 45.97 -1.42
N GLU A 70 19.18 46.52 -1.26
CA GLU A 70 18.92 47.57 -0.28
C GLU A 70 19.02 47.05 1.17
N LYS A 71 18.47 45.87 1.46
CA LYS A 71 18.59 45.22 2.77
C LYS A 71 20.03 44.83 3.10
N GLU A 72 20.81 44.36 2.14
CA GLU A 72 22.25 44.08 2.31
C GLU A 72 23.02 45.37 2.61
N LYS A 73 22.76 46.46 1.87
CA LYS A 73 23.37 47.77 2.14
C LYS A 73 22.97 48.33 3.51
N GLU A 74 21.75 48.09 3.99
CA GLU A 74 21.33 48.45 5.35
C GLU A 74 21.97 47.57 6.42
N LYS A 75 22.15 46.26 6.16
CA LYS A 75 22.84 45.33 7.06
C LYS A 75 24.32 45.65 7.18
N GLU A 76 25.02 45.92 6.06
CA GLU A 76 26.42 46.36 6.05
C GLU A 76 26.62 47.69 6.81
N LYS A 77 25.61 48.58 6.80
CA LYS A 77 25.63 49.81 7.61
C LYS A 77 25.43 49.53 9.11
N LYS A 78 24.62 48.55 9.48
CA LYS A 78 24.36 48.17 10.88
C LYS A 78 25.46 47.29 11.49
N GLU A 79 26.15 46.47 10.70
CA GLU A 79 27.27 45.62 11.16
C GLU A 79 28.54 46.41 11.53
N LYS A 80 28.63 47.69 11.14
CA LYS A 80 29.72 48.58 11.59
C LYS A 80 29.57 49.10 13.03
N ASP A 81 28.41 48.94 13.67
CA ASP A 81 28.15 49.47 15.02
C ASP A 81 28.08 48.44 16.16
N GLU A 82 27.95 47.13 15.92
CA GLU A 82 27.88 46.14 17.01
C GLU A 82 28.71 44.87 16.76
N LYS A 83 29.68 44.64 17.65
CA LYS A 83 30.58 43.48 17.66
C LYS A 83 29.94 42.33 18.46
N LYS A 84 29.45 41.33 17.74
CA LYS A 84 29.17 39.91 18.12
C LYS A 84 28.25 39.62 19.32
N LYS A 85 27.16 38.91 18.99
CA LYS A 85 26.90 37.56 19.51
C LYS A 85 26.19 36.72 18.44
N ASP A 86 26.76 35.55 18.18
CA ASP A 86 26.16 34.46 17.40
C ASP A 86 24.87 34.01 18.10
N ASP A 87 23.73 34.35 17.52
CA ASP A 87 22.41 33.73 17.76
C ASP A 87 21.67 33.75 16.42
N ASP A 88 22.16 32.98 15.46
CA ASP A 88 21.51 32.76 14.15
C ASP A 88 20.39 31.70 14.26
N GLU A 89 19.99 31.32 15.50
CA GLU A 89 19.00 30.27 15.77
C GLU A 89 17.55 30.77 15.94
N GLU A 90 17.26 32.08 16.00
CA GLU A 90 15.92 32.55 16.40
C GLU A 90 15.28 33.64 15.52
N LYS A 91 15.68 33.76 14.25
CA LYS A 91 14.78 34.39 13.26
C LYS A 91 13.96 33.30 12.61
N GLY A 92 12.72 33.17 13.09
CA GLY A 92 11.71 32.30 12.48
C GLY A 92 11.67 32.46 10.95
N PRO A 93 11.29 31.41 10.21
CA PRO A 93 11.37 31.40 8.76
C PRO A 93 10.67 32.64 8.17
N PRO A 94 11.19 33.22 7.08
CA PRO A 94 10.67 34.46 6.50
C PRO A 94 9.30 34.28 5.80
N CYS A 95 8.58 33.19 6.05
CA CYS A 95 7.30 32.85 5.44
C CYS A 95 6.24 32.48 6.49
N GLY A 96 4.97 32.64 6.11
CA GLY A 96 3.84 32.15 6.89
C GLY A 96 3.78 30.62 6.95
N PRO A 97 2.78 30.04 7.65
CA PRO A 97 2.62 28.60 7.73
C PRO A 97 2.34 27.99 6.35
N VAL A 98 3.13 26.98 5.97
CA VAL A 98 2.94 26.21 4.73
C VAL A 98 2.14 24.94 5.05
N ALA A 99 0.97 24.81 4.44
CA ALA A 99 0.07 23.67 4.69
C ALA A 99 0.58 22.36 4.07
N CYS A 100 0.06 21.24 4.58
CA CYS A 100 0.19 19.93 3.95
C CYS A 100 -0.63 19.87 2.66
N ASN A 101 -0.23 19.00 1.73
CA ASN A 101 -1.03 18.72 0.55
C ASN A 101 -2.21 17.80 0.90
N GLU A 102 -3.40 18.37 1.07
CA GLU A 102 -4.60 17.65 1.51
C GLU A 102 -5.03 16.53 0.54
N LYS A 103 -4.84 16.72 -0.77
CA LYS A 103 -5.19 15.69 -1.77
C LYS A 103 -4.33 14.45 -1.58
N ILE A 104 -3.02 14.64 -1.42
CA ILE A 104 -2.06 13.55 -1.21
C ILE A 104 -2.26 12.90 0.15
N THR A 105 -2.40 13.68 1.24
CA THR A 105 -2.55 13.11 2.58
C THR A 105 -3.88 12.37 2.76
N SER A 106 -4.96 12.85 2.15
CA SER A 106 -6.26 12.16 2.14
C SER A 106 -6.19 10.83 1.40
N LEU A 107 -5.56 10.82 0.21
CA LEU A 107 -5.36 9.61 -0.57
C LEU A 107 -4.45 8.60 0.15
N GLN A 108 -3.38 9.10 0.77
CA GLN A 108 -2.47 8.31 1.58
C GLN A 108 -3.18 7.60 2.74
N LYS A 109 -4.12 8.28 3.42
CA LYS A 109 -4.90 7.68 4.51
C LYS A 109 -5.75 6.51 4.03
N LYS A 110 -6.43 6.67 2.88
CA LYS A 110 -7.23 5.58 2.27
C LYS A 110 -6.34 4.39 1.94
N ILE A 111 -5.22 4.61 1.24
CA ILE A 111 -4.31 3.55 0.80
C ILE A 111 -3.64 2.83 1.98
N ARG A 112 -3.32 3.53 3.07
CA ARG A 112 -2.81 2.88 4.29
C ARG A 112 -3.82 1.87 4.87
N SER A 113 -5.12 2.15 4.75
CA SER A 113 -6.17 1.21 5.17
C SER A 113 -6.18 -0.03 4.27
N GLU A 114 -6.10 0.16 2.95
CA GLU A 114 -6.05 -0.93 1.97
C GLU A 114 -4.81 -1.84 2.19
N ILE A 115 -3.64 -1.25 2.49
CA ILE A 115 -2.43 -2.00 2.83
C ILE A 115 -2.66 -2.87 4.07
N GLN A 116 -3.32 -2.33 5.10
CA GLN A 116 -3.58 -3.04 6.34
C GLN A 116 -4.54 -4.22 6.11
N GLU A 117 -5.60 -4.01 5.36
CA GLU A 117 -6.56 -5.07 4.99
C GLU A 117 -5.90 -6.18 4.15
N ALA A 118 -5.02 -5.81 3.21
CA ALA A 118 -4.26 -6.78 2.43
C ALA A 118 -3.30 -7.61 3.30
N LYS A 119 -2.65 -6.97 4.29
CA LYS A 119 -1.80 -7.67 5.27
C LYS A 119 -2.59 -8.66 6.13
N GLU A 120 -3.79 -8.30 6.55
CA GLU A 120 -4.68 -9.17 7.33
C GLU A 120 -5.18 -10.36 6.50
N SER A 121 -5.52 -10.11 5.24
CA SER A 121 -5.89 -11.16 4.28
C SER A 121 -4.75 -12.15 4.04
N LEU A 122 -3.53 -11.66 3.78
CA LEU A 122 -2.35 -12.52 3.62
C LEU A 122 -2.05 -13.34 4.88
N ASN A 123 -2.17 -12.74 6.07
CA ASN A 123 -1.97 -13.44 7.33
C ASN A 123 -2.99 -14.56 7.53
N THR A 124 -4.25 -14.30 7.19
CA THR A 124 -5.34 -15.27 7.32
C THR A 124 -5.10 -16.48 6.41
N VAL A 125 -4.72 -16.24 5.15
CA VAL A 125 -4.39 -17.32 4.19
C VAL A 125 -3.13 -18.06 4.62
N SER A 126 -2.10 -17.34 5.10
CA SER A 126 -0.85 -17.95 5.58
C SER A 126 -1.08 -18.88 6.78
N LEU A 127 -1.91 -18.46 7.74
CA LEU A 127 -2.30 -19.31 8.87
C LEU A 127 -3.08 -20.54 8.41
N TRP A 128 -4.04 -20.35 7.49
CA TRP A 128 -4.77 -21.48 6.92
C TRP A 128 -3.83 -22.48 6.24
N LEU A 129 -2.90 -22.02 5.38
CA LEU A 129 -1.92 -22.90 4.72
C LEU A 129 -1.08 -23.71 5.73
N GLN A 130 -0.63 -23.08 6.82
CA GLN A 130 0.14 -23.76 7.86
C GLN A 130 -0.66 -24.84 8.59
N LEU A 131 -1.97 -24.65 8.78
CA LEU A 131 -2.84 -25.63 9.40
C LEU A 131 -3.12 -26.85 8.49
N GLN A 132 -2.78 -26.76 7.20
CA GLN A 132 -2.97 -27.84 6.23
C GLN A 132 -1.71 -28.70 6.03
N ILE A 133 -0.65 -28.47 6.81
CA ILE A 133 0.57 -29.29 6.75
C ILE A 133 0.27 -30.67 7.34
N PRO A 134 0.39 -31.76 6.58
CA PRO A 134 0.12 -33.11 7.05
C PRO A 134 1.17 -33.58 8.08
N GLN A 135 0.89 -34.70 8.76
CA GLN A 135 1.91 -35.36 9.58
C GLN A 135 3.08 -35.80 8.70
N ILE A 136 4.30 -35.76 9.25
CA ILE A 136 5.51 -36.14 8.54
C ILE A 136 5.47 -37.64 8.28
N GLU A 137 5.40 -38.03 7.01
CA GLU A 137 5.46 -39.42 6.54
C GLU A 137 6.74 -39.65 5.72
N ASP A 138 7.25 -40.89 5.71
CA ASP A 138 8.44 -41.26 4.94
C ASP A 138 8.07 -41.44 3.45
N GLY A 139 8.04 -40.33 2.70
CA GLY A 139 7.81 -40.29 1.25
C GLY A 139 6.58 -39.47 0.82
N ASN A 140 6.48 -39.18 -0.49
CA ASN A 140 5.40 -38.38 -1.10
C ASN A 140 5.31 -36.90 -0.64
N ASN A 141 6.46 -36.23 -0.50
CA ASN A 141 6.55 -34.84 -0.03
C ASN A 141 6.28 -33.77 -1.11
N PHE A 142 5.80 -34.14 -2.30
CA PHE A 142 5.58 -33.19 -3.40
C PHE A 142 4.54 -32.13 -3.01
N GLY A 143 3.41 -32.57 -2.42
CA GLY A 143 2.39 -31.67 -1.91
C GLY A 143 2.97 -30.66 -0.93
N VAL A 144 3.71 -31.13 0.08
CA VAL A 144 4.38 -30.29 1.09
C VAL A 144 5.30 -29.24 0.45
N ALA A 145 6.11 -29.63 -0.56
CA ALA A 145 6.98 -28.70 -1.27
C ALA A 145 6.21 -27.60 -2.02
N VAL A 146 5.04 -27.91 -2.60
CA VAL A 146 4.14 -26.91 -3.21
C VAL A 146 3.58 -25.97 -2.12
N GLN A 147 3.16 -26.50 -0.98
CA GLN A 147 2.66 -25.69 0.14
C GLN A 147 3.72 -24.71 0.64
N GLU A 148 4.94 -25.18 0.85
CA GLU A 148 6.09 -24.35 1.25
C GLU A 148 6.35 -23.23 0.24
N LYS A 149 6.24 -23.53 -1.06
CA LYS A 149 6.46 -22.52 -2.11
C LYS A 149 5.39 -21.44 -2.10
N VAL A 150 4.12 -21.81 -1.93
CA VAL A 150 3.02 -20.85 -1.79
C VAL A 150 3.20 -20.01 -0.52
N PHE A 151 3.60 -20.62 0.59
CA PHE A 151 3.86 -19.91 1.83
C PHE A 151 5.02 -18.90 1.72
N GLU A 152 6.10 -19.27 1.03
CA GLU A 152 7.21 -18.37 0.70
C GLU A 152 6.73 -17.16 -0.11
N LEU A 153 5.85 -17.39 -1.10
CA LEU A 153 5.24 -16.32 -1.88
C LEU A 153 4.40 -15.39 -1.01
N MET A 154 3.52 -15.92 -0.13
CA MET A 154 2.73 -15.11 0.79
C MET A 154 3.61 -14.22 1.69
N THR A 155 4.72 -14.79 2.17
CA THR A 155 5.71 -14.06 2.98
C THR A 155 6.36 -12.93 2.16
N SER A 156 6.75 -13.20 0.92
CA SER A 156 7.31 -12.20 0.01
C SER A 156 6.33 -11.06 -0.30
N LEU A 157 5.05 -11.38 -0.55
CA LEU A 157 4.01 -10.38 -0.79
C LEU A 157 3.78 -9.50 0.45
N ARG A 158 3.83 -10.09 1.65
CA ARG A 158 3.75 -9.32 2.90
C ARG A 158 4.93 -8.36 3.05
N THR A 159 6.16 -8.81 2.79
CA THR A 159 7.35 -7.95 2.83
C THR A 159 7.24 -6.77 1.85
N LYS A 160 6.66 -6.99 0.65
CA LYS A 160 6.41 -5.89 -0.30
C LYS A 160 5.44 -4.85 0.29
N LEU A 161 4.35 -5.28 0.92
CA LEU A 161 3.40 -4.35 1.58
C LEU A 161 4.05 -3.58 2.74
N ASP A 162 4.98 -4.19 3.48
CA ASP A 162 5.77 -3.49 4.49
C ASP A 162 6.65 -2.40 3.84
N ALA A 163 7.32 -2.71 2.74
CA ALA A 163 8.12 -1.74 2.00
C ALA A 163 7.29 -0.57 1.44
N SER A 164 6.14 -0.83 0.82
CA SER A 164 5.25 0.22 0.31
C SER A 164 4.72 1.09 1.45
N GLN A 165 4.41 0.52 2.62
CA GLN A 165 4.00 1.28 3.80
C GLN A 165 5.11 2.24 4.29
N THR A 166 6.36 1.78 4.32
CA THR A 166 7.52 2.61 4.68
C THR A 166 7.77 3.73 3.66
N ALA A 167 7.73 3.42 2.36
CA ALA A 167 7.89 4.40 1.30
C ALA A 167 6.84 5.51 1.41
N ILE A 168 5.58 5.12 1.60
CA ILE A 168 4.47 6.04 1.82
C ILE A 168 4.70 6.92 3.06
N ALA A 169 5.25 6.37 4.16
CA ALA A 169 5.47 7.14 5.38
C ALA A 169 6.54 8.24 5.25
N LYS A 170 7.49 8.07 4.31
CA LYS A 170 8.63 8.97 4.12
C LYS A 170 8.24 10.34 3.56
N TYR A 171 7.15 10.41 2.78
CA TYR A 171 6.70 11.62 2.07
C TYR A 171 6.67 12.89 2.93
N LEU A 172 6.06 12.84 4.12
CA LEU A 172 5.93 14.02 4.96
C LEU A 172 7.28 14.55 5.45
N SER A 173 8.24 13.65 5.70
CA SER A 173 9.61 14.03 6.07
C SER A 173 10.30 14.71 4.90
N ASP A 174 10.33 14.06 3.74
CA ASP A 174 11.05 14.58 2.55
C ASP A 174 10.43 15.91 2.08
N ARG A 175 9.10 16.02 2.10
CA ARG A 175 8.39 17.26 1.78
C ARG A 175 8.66 18.34 2.81
N GLY A 176 8.66 18.01 4.10
CA GLY A 176 8.99 18.94 5.19
C GLY A 176 10.39 19.54 5.01
N ASP A 177 11.38 18.70 4.70
CA ASP A 177 12.75 19.14 4.43
C ASP A 177 12.84 20.04 3.19
N ALA A 178 12.10 19.72 2.12
CA ALA A 178 12.06 20.54 0.92
C ALA A 178 11.41 21.91 1.19
N VAL A 179 10.31 21.96 1.94
CA VAL A 179 9.65 23.21 2.36
C VAL A 179 10.58 24.05 3.25
N ALA A 180 11.27 23.43 4.20
CA ALA A 180 12.22 24.13 5.07
C ALA A 180 13.37 24.76 4.28
N LYS A 181 13.91 24.04 3.29
CA LYS A 181 14.94 24.56 2.37
C LYS A 181 14.40 25.70 1.50
N ALA A 182 13.18 25.58 0.98
CA ALA A 182 12.55 26.64 0.19
C ALA A 182 12.32 27.91 1.02
N ALA A 183 11.94 27.77 2.29
CA ALA A 183 11.73 28.89 3.20
C ALA A 183 13.05 29.56 3.63
N LYS A 184 14.10 28.76 3.87
CA LYS A 184 15.43 29.25 4.28
C LYS A 184 16.20 29.90 3.13
N SER A 185 16.02 29.41 1.91
CA SER A 185 16.72 29.89 0.70
C SER A 185 15.74 30.24 -0.42
N PRO A 186 14.91 31.28 -0.25
CA PRO A 186 13.81 31.60 -1.16
C PRO A 186 14.26 32.06 -2.56
N HIS A 187 15.55 32.43 -2.71
CA HIS A 187 16.17 32.75 -4.01
C HIS A 187 16.47 31.48 -4.86
N VAL A 188 16.52 30.29 -4.24
CA VAL A 188 16.73 29.02 -4.94
C VAL A 188 15.39 28.47 -5.41
N GLY A 189 15.05 28.73 -6.67
CA GLY A 189 13.78 28.29 -7.28
C GLY A 189 13.58 26.77 -7.27
N ASP A 190 14.67 25.99 -7.29
CA ASP A 190 14.62 24.52 -7.34
C ASP A 190 13.96 23.91 -6.10
N PHE A 191 14.07 24.53 -4.91
CA PHE A 191 13.40 23.98 -3.73
C PHE A 191 11.88 24.09 -3.80
N ARG A 192 11.34 25.13 -4.45
CA ARG A 192 9.90 25.22 -4.72
C ARG A 192 9.45 24.18 -5.73
N ALA A 193 10.24 24.00 -6.80
CA ALA A 193 9.99 22.96 -7.78
C ALA A 193 10.03 21.56 -7.15
N LEU A 194 10.99 21.31 -6.24
CA LEU A 194 11.13 20.05 -5.51
C LEU A 194 9.90 19.73 -4.67
N VAL A 195 9.31 20.70 -3.96
CA VAL A 195 8.08 20.48 -3.19
C VAL A 195 6.95 19.99 -4.10
N HIS A 196 6.74 20.64 -5.25
CA HIS A 196 5.72 20.21 -6.21
C HIS A 196 6.06 18.87 -6.87
N GLN A 197 7.34 18.61 -7.16
CA GLN A 197 7.78 17.33 -7.71
C GLN A 197 7.53 16.19 -6.73
N LEU A 198 7.76 16.40 -5.43
CA LEU A 198 7.47 15.42 -4.38
C LEU A 198 5.97 15.12 -4.28
N ASP A 199 5.11 16.13 -4.41
CA ASP A 199 3.66 15.95 -4.44
C ASP A 199 3.24 15.07 -5.65
N GLU A 200 3.78 15.35 -6.84
CA GLU A 200 3.50 14.59 -8.06
C GLU A 200 4.07 13.16 -8.01
N SER A 201 5.29 12.98 -7.50
CA SER A 201 5.89 11.65 -7.35
C SER A 201 5.15 10.81 -6.32
N GLN A 202 4.73 11.42 -5.20
CA GLN A 202 3.98 10.71 -4.18
C GLN A 202 2.64 10.21 -4.71
N TYR A 203 1.97 11.01 -5.55
CA TYR A 203 0.75 10.57 -6.22
C TYR A 203 0.97 9.32 -7.08
N ALA A 204 2.02 9.32 -7.90
CA ALA A 204 2.36 8.18 -8.74
C ALA A 204 2.67 6.93 -7.90
N GLU A 205 3.43 7.07 -6.81
CA GLU A 205 3.76 6.01 -5.87
C GLU A 205 2.51 5.42 -5.20
N LEU A 206 1.60 6.29 -4.75
CA LEU A 206 0.31 5.89 -4.18
C LEU A 206 -0.51 5.07 -5.18
N ARG A 207 -0.56 5.51 -6.45
CA ARG A 207 -1.30 4.79 -7.50
C ARG A 207 -0.67 3.43 -7.81
N VAL A 208 0.65 3.35 -7.88
CA VAL A 208 1.38 2.07 -8.05
C VAL A 208 1.08 1.13 -6.89
N THR A 209 1.09 1.63 -5.65
CA THR A 209 0.78 0.81 -4.46
C THR A 209 -0.60 0.16 -4.56
N VAL A 210 -1.63 0.88 -5.03
CA VAL A 210 -2.98 0.29 -5.19
C VAL A 210 -3.00 -0.79 -6.27
N LEU A 211 -2.24 -0.62 -7.35
CA LEU A 211 -2.07 -1.65 -8.39
C LEU A 211 -1.34 -2.89 -7.84
N GLU A 212 -0.36 -2.70 -6.96
CA GLU A 212 0.32 -3.80 -6.28
C GLU A 212 -0.62 -4.56 -5.35
N ILE A 213 -1.44 -3.86 -4.57
CA ILE A 213 -2.47 -4.47 -3.71
C ILE A 213 -3.44 -5.30 -4.54
N ARG A 214 -3.92 -4.78 -5.68
CA ARG A 214 -4.74 -5.54 -6.63
C ARG A 214 -4.03 -6.82 -7.08
N ASN A 215 -2.77 -6.71 -7.50
CA ASN A 215 -1.99 -7.85 -7.97
C ASN A 215 -1.77 -8.90 -6.86
N ILE A 216 -1.59 -8.46 -5.62
CA ILE A 216 -1.51 -9.33 -4.45
C ILE A 216 -2.79 -10.14 -4.29
N TYR A 217 -3.96 -9.49 -4.28
CA TYR A 217 -5.23 -10.21 -4.16
C TYR A 217 -5.47 -11.20 -5.31
N VAL A 218 -5.09 -10.84 -6.54
CA VAL A 218 -5.17 -11.76 -7.69
C VAL A 218 -4.25 -12.96 -7.51
N SER A 219 -2.99 -12.74 -7.09
CA SER A 219 -2.03 -13.83 -6.82
C SER A 219 -2.58 -14.75 -5.73
N THR A 220 -2.99 -14.19 -4.60
CA THR A 220 -3.50 -14.95 -3.45
C THR A 220 -4.74 -15.76 -3.81
N ALA A 221 -5.68 -15.22 -4.60
CA ALA A 221 -6.82 -15.97 -5.08
C ALA A 221 -6.40 -17.14 -5.99
N GLY A 222 -5.43 -16.91 -6.88
CA GLY A 222 -4.85 -17.95 -7.74
C GLY A 222 -4.18 -19.06 -6.93
N ASP A 223 -3.40 -18.69 -5.91
CA ASP A 223 -2.67 -19.62 -5.06
C ASP A 223 -3.61 -20.49 -4.20
N ILE A 224 -4.68 -19.90 -3.65
CA ILE A 224 -5.75 -20.66 -2.97
C ILE A 224 -6.37 -21.68 -3.92
N ASN A 225 -6.67 -21.29 -5.16
CA ASN A 225 -7.27 -22.19 -6.15
C ASN A 225 -6.32 -23.33 -6.55
N LEU A 226 -5.02 -23.02 -6.76
CA LEU A 226 -4.01 -24.01 -7.09
C LEU A 226 -3.88 -25.05 -5.97
N PHE A 227 -3.81 -24.58 -4.72
CA PHE A 227 -3.74 -25.45 -3.55
C PHE A 227 -4.95 -26.39 -3.45
N VAL A 228 -6.17 -25.86 -3.65
CA VAL A 228 -7.40 -26.66 -3.63
C VAL A 228 -7.40 -27.70 -4.75
N SER A 229 -6.92 -27.36 -5.95
CA SER A 229 -6.85 -28.32 -7.05
C SER A 229 -5.89 -29.47 -6.78
N GLU A 230 -4.76 -29.20 -6.13
CA GLU A 230 -3.70 -30.19 -5.88
C GLU A 230 -4.02 -31.09 -4.66
N GLN A 231 -4.64 -30.54 -3.60
CA GLN A 231 -5.03 -31.33 -2.43
C GLN A 231 -6.26 -32.21 -2.67
N TYR A 232 -7.25 -31.72 -3.42
CA TYR A 232 -8.54 -32.41 -3.49
C TYR A 232 -8.69 -33.37 -4.66
N LEU A 233 -7.86 -33.36 -5.71
CA LEU A 233 -8.12 -34.21 -6.88
C LEU A 233 -6.91 -34.63 -7.72
N PRO A 234 -6.83 -35.95 -7.96
CA PRO A 234 -6.62 -36.46 -9.31
C PRO A 234 -7.89 -36.50 -10.18
N ASP A 235 -9.14 -36.40 -9.65
CA ASP A 235 -10.29 -36.97 -10.41
C ASP A 235 -11.71 -36.35 -10.37
N THR A 236 -11.96 -35.05 -10.13
CA THR A 236 -13.36 -34.51 -10.18
C THR A 236 -13.53 -33.09 -10.73
N LYS A 237 -14.69 -32.87 -11.31
CA LYS A 237 -15.07 -31.76 -12.20
C LYS A 237 -15.31 -30.42 -11.48
N ILE A 238 -14.63 -30.14 -10.37
CA ILE A 238 -14.78 -28.88 -9.62
C ILE A 238 -13.94 -27.75 -10.23
N SER A 239 -12.86 -28.10 -10.96
CA SER A 239 -11.93 -27.15 -11.59
C SER A 239 -12.56 -26.24 -12.66
N ALA A 240 -13.57 -26.72 -13.40
CA ALA A 240 -14.11 -25.99 -14.54
C ALA A 240 -14.88 -24.71 -14.15
N ASN A 241 -15.68 -24.74 -13.09
CA ASN A 241 -16.53 -23.59 -12.72
C ASN A 241 -15.76 -22.47 -12.03
N ILE A 242 -14.66 -22.79 -11.33
CA ILE A 242 -13.86 -21.79 -10.60
C ILE A 242 -12.86 -21.11 -11.54
N ILE A 243 -12.21 -21.85 -12.44
CA ILE A 243 -11.36 -21.28 -13.50
C ILE A 243 -12.18 -20.36 -14.41
N GLN A 244 -13.43 -20.72 -14.69
CA GLN A 244 -14.32 -19.92 -15.53
C GLN A 244 -14.74 -18.61 -14.85
N MET A 245 -14.85 -18.55 -13.51
CA MET A 245 -15.03 -17.28 -12.80
C MET A 245 -13.78 -16.39 -12.90
N CYS A 246 -12.57 -16.93 -12.72
CA CYS A 246 -11.33 -16.15 -12.86
C CYS A 246 -11.14 -15.62 -14.30
N HIS A 247 -11.51 -16.39 -15.33
CA HIS A 247 -11.44 -15.95 -16.73
C HIS A 247 -12.43 -14.82 -17.07
N VAL A 248 -13.63 -14.82 -16.46
CA VAL A 248 -14.61 -13.74 -16.66
C VAL A 248 -14.13 -12.41 -16.09
N PHE A 249 -13.40 -12.42 -14.97
CA PHE A 249 -12.90 -11.19 -14.33
C PHE A 249 -11.56 -10.67 -14.88
N THR A 250 -10.88 -11.44 -15.74
CA THR A 250 -9.62 -11.00 -16.37
C THR A 250 -9.83 -10.35 -17.75
N ILE A 251 -11.05 -10.43 -18.31
CA ILE A 251 -11.38 -9.97 -19.68
C ILE A 251 -12.33 -8.74 -19.72
N GLN A 252 -12.71 -8.18 -18.57
CA GLN A 252 -13.44 -6.89 -18.49
C GLN A 252 -12.63 -5.85 -17.73
#